data_AF-A0A1H6EBX8-F1
#
_entry.id   AF-A0A1H6EBX8-F1
#
_cell.length_a   1.000
_cell.length_b   1.000
_cell.length_c   1.000
_cell.angle_alpha   90.00
_cell.angle_beta   90.00
_cell.angle_gamma   90.00
#
_symmetry.space_group_name_H-M   'P 1'
#
loop_
_entity.id
_entity.type
_entity.pdbx_description
1 polymer ?
#
loop_
_entity_poly.entity_id
_entity_poly.type
_entity_poly.pdbx_seq_one_letter_code
_entity_poly.pdbx_strand_id
1 'polypeptide(L)'
;MFLYKTSSAAALVGAGLGGVDAGRVLELAGARDGVPFILGPDGSYDLELNRFVREMDGWGVRSALTVEAYARDLALFCRFLALRRGGRSIWEAGQEDLRAYKRVRRRAEGSFRVAASTWNRFLAALDKWVEWAIYEGLLEGEPFRKVERTVVTPRGLAVVRVNAEYEQDEESGPARFLSYEDYLTWRDVGLLGRLPDGRADRCWRGRNGQRNAVFADLLVVTGMRLSEASYLLVNELPSLVERQKVGALALAATVTKRGRARMVYVSRRVLRALHAYVGIEREELVHRRAAAGAYRVPAQWLGVVGAGRTSVTLTGGRGRLACARLAVEDRVRLARVDAAGTVGEPLLLWLGEDGLPLGRSTWQAVFRRANDRCASVGLDLEVSPHTLRHTFAVHMLGLLLRQTVRALRMEDARTLSGQQVKRMLIGDPMRRLQLLLGHRSQETIYVYLDMLDEAQEIVLAALADWDEQAEALARVKASVA
;
A
#
# COMPACT_ATOMS: atom_id res chain seq x y z
N MET A 1 1.79 -17.48 -22.74
CA MET A 1 2.06 -16.05 -22.44
C MET A 1 2.60 -15.90 -21.04
N PHE A 2 3.80 -15.36 -20.90
CA PHE A 2 4.56 -15.16 -19.66
C PHE A 2 4.89 -13.69 -19.49
N LEU A 3 4.87 -13.20 -18.25
CA LEU A 3 5.16 -11.81 -17.92
C LEU A 3 6.58 -11.70 -17.37
N TYR A 4 7.36 -10.81 -17.97
CA TYR A 4 8.73 -10.50 -17.58
C TYR A 4 8.86 -9.01 -17.25
N LYS A 5 10.03 -8.60 -16.77
CA LYS A 5 10.39 -7.21 -16.53
C LYS A 5 11.69 -6.90 -17.23
N THR A 6 11.76 -5.73 -17.85
CA THR A 6 12.99 -5.21 -18.44
C THR A 6 14.07 -5.08 -17.36
N SER A 7 15.30 -5.42 -17.73
CA SER A 7 16.49 -5.20 -16.90
C SER A 7 17.60 -4.65 -17.77
N SER A 8 17.95 -3.37 -17.57
CA SER A 8 19.06 -2.74 -18.30
C SER A 8 20.39 -3.43 -18.00
N ALA A 9 20.59 -3.89 -16.76
CA ALA A 9 21.78 -4.64 -16.37
C ALA A 9 21.87 -6.00 -17.07
N ALA A 10 20.77 -6.73 -17.20
CA ALA A 10 20.75 -8.01 -17.91
C ALA A 10 20.94 -7.83 -19.43
N ALA A 11 20.42 -6.74 -20.00
CA ALA A 11 20.56 -6.43 -21.43
C ALA A 11 22.02 -6.23 -21.86
N LEU A 12 22.87 -5.69 -20.98
CA LEU A 12 24.30 -5.49 -21.25
C LEU A 12 25.12 -6.79 -21.29
N VAL A 13 24.59 -7.88 -20.72
CA VAL A 13 25.26 -9.20 -20.62
C VAL A 13 24.67 -10.21 -21.60
N GLY A 14 23.61 -9.84 -22.32
CA GLY A 14 22.92 -10.72 -23.27
C GLY A 14 23.81 -11.11 -24.45
N ALA A 15 24.05 -12.41 -24.62
CA ALA A 15 24.75 -12.95 -25.79
C ALA A 15 23.95 -12.68 -27.07
N GLY A 16 24.62 -12.21 -28.13
CA GLY A 16 24.03 -12.06 -29.47
C GLY A 16 23.77 -10.62 -29.95
N LEU A 17 24.02 -9.60 -29.13
CA LEU A 17 23.83 -8.18 -29.50
C LEU A 17 25.13 -7.53 -29.99
N GLY A 18 25.86 -8.20 -30.88
CA GLY A 18 27.17 -7.76 -31.38
C GLY A 18 27.16 -6.30 -31.84
N GLY A 19 27.92 -5.44 -31.14
CA GLY A 19 28.18 -4.05 -31.53
C GLY A 19 27.04 -3.04 -31.37
N VAL A 20 25.85 -3.46 -30.93
CA VAL A 20 24.71 -2.55 -30.70
C VAL A 20 24.67 -2.17 -29.22
N ASP A 21 24.63 -0.86 -28.92
CA ASP A 21 24.36 -0.38 -27.57
C ASP A 21 22.89 -0.69 -27.20
N ALA A 22 22.68 -1.91 -26.71
CA ALA A 22 21.38 -2.44 -26.32
C ALA A 22 20.69 -1.54 -25.26
N GLY A 23 21.48 -0.89 -24.39
CA GLY A 23 20.97 0.05 -23.41
C GLY A 23 20.33 1.26 -24.07
N ARG A 24 21.03 1.87 -25.03
CA ARG A 24 20.51 3.01 -25.79
C ARG A 24 19.31 2.65 -26.66
N VAL A 25 19.28 1.47 -27.27
CA VAL A 25 18.11 1.00 -28.05
C VAL A 25 16.89 0.85 -27.15
N LEU A 26 17.05 0.25 -25.97
CA LEU A 26 15.96 0.12 -25.00
C LEU A 26 15.46 1.48 -24.50
N GLU A 27 16.37 2.42 -24.24
CA GLU A 27 16.02 3.78 -23.83
C GLU A 27 15.21 4.51 -24.91
N LEU A 28 15.67 4.46 -26.18
CA LEU A 28 14.96 5.04 -27.32
C LEU A 28 13.58 4.39 -27.55
N ALA A 29 13.46 3.09 -27.28
CA ALA A 29 12.19 2.37 -27.36
C ALA A 29 11.27 2.62 -26.14
N GLY A 30 11.66 3.46 -25.19
CA GLY A 30 10.91 3.72 -23.95
C GLY A 30 10.87 2.54 -22.98
N ALA A 31 11.67 1.49 -23.20
CA ALA A 31 11.77 0.30 -22.39
C ALA A 31 12.67 0.54 -21.15
N ARG A 32 12.18 1.41 -20.26
CA ARG A 32 12.81 1.73 -18.98
C ARG A 32 12.95 0.48 -18.10
N ASP A 33 13.91 0.49 -17.17
CA ASP A 33 14.14 -0.63 -16.25
C ASP A 33 12.89 -0.96 -15.40
N GLY A 34 12.58 -2.24 -15.23
CA GLY A 34 11.45 -2.71 -14.43
C GLY A 34 10.07 -2.62 -15.08
N VAL A 35 9.97 -2.17 -16.34
CA VAL A 35 8.71 -2.15 -17.11
C VAL A 35 8.32 -3.58 -17.48
N PRO A 36 7.06 -3.99 -17.25
CA PRO A 36 6.62 -5.32 -17.62
C PRO A 36 6.52 -5.49 -19.14
N PHE A 37 6.77 -6.72 -19.62
CA PHE A 37 6.53 -7.11 -21.01
C PHE A 37 6.06 -8.56 -21.07
N ILE A 38 5.36 -8.91 -22.15
CA ILE A 38 4.66 -10.19 -22.34
C ILE A 38 5.32 -10.94 -23.50
N LEU A 39 5.68 -12.21 -23.25
CA LEU A 39 6.16 -13.13 -24.29
C LEU A 39 5.20 -14.29 -24.49
N GLY A 40 5.09 -14.77 -25.73
CA GLY A 40 4.44 -16.01 -26.09
C GLY A 40 5.08 -17.24 -25.42
N PRO A 41 4.39 -18.39 -25.43
CA PRO A 41 4.93 -19.63 -24.87
C PRO A 41 6.19 -20.13 -25.59
N ASP A 42 6.37 -19.76 -26.85
CA ASP A 42 7.52 -20.00 -27.73
C ASP A 42 8.58 -18.88 -27.65
N GLY A 43 8.39 -17.89 -26.79
CA GLY A 43 9.27 -16.71 -26.70
C GLY A 43 8.94 -15.61 -27.71
N SER A 44 7.88 -15.74 -28.51
CA SER A 44 7.46 -14.70 -29.45
C SER A 44 7.12 -13.38 -28.74
N TYR A 45 7.40 -12.27 -29.41
CA TYR A 45 7.18 -10.92 -28.90
C TYR A 45 6.15 -10.19 -29.76
N ASP A 46 4.96 -9.97 -29.21
CA ASP A 46 3.91 -9.16 -29.84
C ASP A 46 4.27 -7.68 -29.68
N LEU A 47 4.62 -7.02 -30.80
CA LEU A 47 5.12 -5.65 -30.80
C LEU A 47 4.10 -4.66 -30.23
N GLU A 48 2.86 -4.74 -30.70
CA GLU A 48 1.80 -3.78 -30.38
C GLU A 48 1.25 -4.01 -28.97
N LEU A 49 1.11 -5.26 -28.54
CA LEU A 49 0.67 -5.54 -27.17
C LEU A 49 1.69 -5.03 -26.16
N ASN A 50 2.99 -5.18 -26.44
CA ASN A 50 4.03 -4.66 -25.59
C ASN A 50 4.20 -3.14 -25.72
N ARG A 51 3.87 -2.55 -26.86
CA ARG A 51 3.79 -1.09 -27.03
C ARG A 51 2.72 -0.50 -26.12
N PHE A 52 1.52 -1.08 -26.09
CA PHE A 52 0.48 -0.69 -25.14
C PHE A 52 0.97 -0.73 -23.69
N VAL A 53 1.65 -1.81 -23.28
CA VAL A 53 2.17 -1.94 -21.90
C VAL A 53 3.15 -0.82 -21.55
N ARG A 54 4.00 -0.40 -22.50
CA ARG A 54 4.93 0.73 -22.31
C ARG A 54 4.23 2.09 -22.24
N GLU A 55 3.16 2.27 -23.01
CA GLU A 55 2.44 3.55 -23.15
C GLU A 55 1.31 3.75 -22.14
N MET A 56 1.04 2.79 -21.26
CA MET A 56 -0.06 2.84 -20.28
C MET A 56 -0.04 4.11 -19.39
N ASP A 57 1.14 4.70 -19.14
CA ASP A 57 1.26 5.92 -18.34
C ASP A 57 0.59 7.13 -19.01
N GLY A 58 0.73 7.26 -20.34
CA GLY A 58 0.03 8.22 -21.19
C GLY A 58 -1.48 8.02 -21.20
N TRP A 59 -1.95 6.79 -20.99
CA TRP A 59 -3.37 6.40 -20.94
C TRP A 59 -4.00 6.48 -19.54
N GLY A 60 -3.34 7.22 -18.64
CA GLY A 60 -3.84 7.50 -17.29
C GLY A 60 -3.48 6.45 -16.24
N VAL A 61 -2.75 5.40 -16.60
CA VAL A 61 -2.30 4.35 -15.67
C VAL A 61 -0.90 4.67 -15.15
N ARG A 62 -0.80 5.67 -14.29
CA ARG A 62 0.49 6.21 -13.81
C ARG A 62 1.21 5.35 -12.76
N SER A 63 0.52 4.39 -12.15
CA SER A 63 1.13 3.56 -11.09
C SER A 63 1.78 2.34 -11.69
N ALA A 64 3.09 2.16 -11.48
CA ALA A 64 3.82 0.96 -11.90
C ALA A 64 3.18 -0.35 -11.40
N LEU A 65 2.59 -0.34 -10.20
CA LEU A 65 1.85 -1.49 -9.67
C LEU A 65 0.57 -1.79 -10.46
N THR A 66 -0.14 -0.74 -10.91
CA THR A 66 -1.33 -0.91 -11.76
C THR A 66 -0.92 -1.38 -13.14
N VAL A 67 0.15 -0.82 -13.73
CA VAL A 67 0.70 -1.29 -15.02
C VAL A 67 1.07 -2.78 -14.93
N GLU A 68 1.78 -3.19 -13.88
CA GLU A 68 2.12 -4.61 -13.68
C GLU A 68 0.88 -5.49 -13.48
N ALA A 69 -0.11 -5.02 -12.74
CA ALA A 69 -1.37 -5.75 -12.55
C ALA A 69 -2.13 -5.92 -13.87
N TYR A 70 -2.23 -4.84 -14.66
CA TYR A 70 -2.92 -4.84 -15.96
C TYR A 70 -2.20 -5.73 -16.96
N ALA A 71 -0.88 -5.60 -17.08
CA ALA A 71 -0.07 -6.45 -17.95
C ALA A 71 -0.19 -7.94 -17.56
N ARG A 72 -0.23 -8.25 -16.27
CA ARG A 72 -0.48 -9.63 -15.79
C ARG A 72 -1.87 -10.13 -16.17
N ASP A 73 -2.90 -9.31 -15.94
CA ASP A 73 -4.29 -9.67 -16.21
C ASP A 73 -4.51 -9.91 -17.73
N LEU A 74 -3.90 -9.06 -18.58
CA LEU A 74 -3.90 -9.23 -20.04
C LEU A 74 -3.10 -10.46 -20.47
N ALA A 75 -1.90 -10.69 -19.92
CA ALA A 75 -1.11 -11.88 -20.23
C ALA A 75 -1.85 -13.19 -19.88
N LEU A 76 -2.62 -13.20 -18.79
CA LEU A 76 -3.47 -14.34 -18.42
C LEU A 76 -4.61 -14.54 -19.42
N PHE A 77 -5.23 -13.45 -19.91
CA PHE A 77 -6.26 -13.54 -20.94
C PHE A 77 -5.68 -14.03 -22.27
N CYS A 78 -4.56 -13.49 -22.74
CA CYS A 78 -3.86 -13.99 -23.93
C CYS A 78 -3.49 -15.48 -23.80
N ARG A 79 -3.04 -15.90 -22.60
CA ARG A 79 -2.78 -17.33 -22.31
C ARG A 79 -4.05 -18.17 -22.42
N PHE A 80 -5.18 -17.67 -21.90
CA PHE A 80 -6.46 -18.35 -21.99
C PHE A 80 -6.92 -18.49 -23.45
N LEU A 81 -6.82 -17.43 -24.25
CA LEU A 81 -7.18 -17.45 -25.67
C LEU A 81 -6.35 -18.49 -26.43
N ALA A 82 -5.02 -18.44 -26.25
CA ALA A 82 -4.11 -19.38 -26.91
C ALA A 82 -4.41 -20.85 -26.55
N LEU A 83 -4.60 -21.16 -25.26
CA LEU A 83 -4.74 -22.54 -24.79
C LEU A 83 -6.16 -23.10 -24.89
N ARG A 84 -7.19 -22.25 -24.80
CA ARG A 84 -8.59 -22.69 -24.64
C ARG A 84 -9.52 -22.21 -25.74
N ARG A 85 -9.07 -21.30 -26.61
CA ARG A 85 -9.86 -20.72 -27.71
C ARG A 85 -9.18 -20.91 -29.08
N GLY A 86 -8.45 -22.03 -29.23
CA GLY A 86 -7.91 -22.44 -30.52
C GLY A 86 -6.75 -21.59 -31.03
N GLY A 87 -5.87 -21.12 -30.14
CA GLY A 87 -4.71 -20.32 -30.54
C GLY A 87 -5.00 -18.86 -30.86
N ARG A 88 -6.25 -18.39 -30.69
CA ARG A 88 -6.66 -17.02 -30.99
C ARG A 88 -5.78 -15.98 -30.30
N SER A 89 -5.49 -14.90 -31.02
CA SER A 89 -4.81 -13.74 -30.48
C SER A 89 -5.79 -12.83 -29.71
N ILE A 90 -5.26 -11.91 -28.90
CA ILE A 90 -6.09 -10.90 -28.24
C ILE A 90 -6.76 -9.95 -29.24
N TRP A 91 -6.14 -9.74 -30.41
CA TRP A 91 -6.63 -8.89 -31.49
C TRP A 91 -7.87 -9.45 -32.19
N GLU A 92 -8.08 -10.77 -32.12
CA GLU A 92 -9.25 -11.47 -32.69
C GLU A 92 -10.31 -11.83 -31.63
N ALA A 93 -10.08 -11.44 -30.37
CA ALA A 93 -10.94 -11.82 -29.27
C ALA A 93 -12.25 -11.03 -29.29
N GLY A 94 -13.37 -11.73 -29.11
CA GLY A 94 -14.70 -11.12 -29.07
C GLY A 94 -15.46 -11.36 -27.77
N GLN A 95 -16.72 -10.92 -27.74
CA GLN A 95 -17.60 -11.05 -26.58
C GLN A 95 -17.74 -12.50 -26.08
N GLU A 96 -17.76 -13.48 -26.97
CA GLU A 96 -17.88 -14.90 -26.59
C GLU A 96 -16.64 -15.40 -25.84
N ASP A 97 -15.46 -14.95 -26.24
CA ASP A 97 -14.19 -15.30 -25.59
C ASP A 97 -14.10 -14.68 -24.20
N LEU A 98 -14.54 -13.43 -24.06
CA LEU A 98 -14.63 -12.74 -22.77
C LEU A 98 -15.58 -13.46 -21.82
N ARG A 99 -16.75 -13.89 -22.30
CA ARG A 99 -17.71 -14.69 -21.50
C ARG A 99 -17.15 -16.06 -21.13
N ALA A 100 -16.45 -16.72 -22.04
CA ALA A 100 -15.79 -17.99 -21.75
C ALA A 100 -14.73 -17.81 -20.65
N TYR A 101 -13.93 -16.75 -20.73
CA TYR A 101 -12.94 -16.42 -19.72
C TYR A 101 -13.59 -16.10 -18.37
N LYS A 102 -14.68 -15.33 -18.36
CA LYS A 102 -15.48 -15.04 -17.16
C LYS A 102 -15.98 -16.31 -16.48
N ARG A 103 -16.53 -17.27 -17.23
CA ARG A 103 -16.98 -18.55 -16.67
C ARG A 103 -15.85 -19.26 -15.93
N VAL A 104 -14.66 -19.32 -16.52
CA VAL A 104 -13.49 -19.94 -15.87
C VAL A 104 -13.03 -19.15 -14.64
N ARG A 105 -13.06 -17.82 -14.67
CA ARG A 105 -12.54 -16.99 -13.57
C ARG A 105 -13.53 -16.77 -12.44
N ARG A 106 -14.83 -16.89 -12.67
CA ARG A 106 -15.88 -16.59 -11.68
C ARG A 106 -16.75 -17.79 -11.29
N ARG A 107 -16.88 -18.79 -12.16
CA ARG A 107 -17.83 -19.91 -11.97
C ARG A 107 -17.18 -21.28 -11.91
N ALA A 108 -15.92 -21.44 -12.31
CA ALA A 108 -15.25 -22.72 -12.19
C ALA A 108 -15.03 -23.08 -10.72
N GLU A 109 -15.24 -24.34 -10.39
CA GLU A 109 -14.89 -24.91 -9.08
C GLU A 109 -13.36 -25.01 -8.96
N GLY A 110 -12.84 -24.69 -7.76
CA GLY A 110 -11.42 -24.78 -7.45
C GLY A 110 -10.69 -23.45 -7.30
N SER A 111 -9.36 -23.53 -7.15
CA SER A 111 -8.46 -22.45 -6.74
C SER A 111 -8.27 -21.31 -7.77
N PHE A 112 -8.86 -21.43 -8.96
CA PHE A 112 -8.73 -20.44 -10.04
C PHE A 112 -9.84 -19.38 -10.04
N ARG A 113 -10.87 -19.54 -9.18
CA ARG A 113 -11.92 -18.55 -8.99
C ARG A 113 -11.35 -17.28 -8.35
N VAL A 114 -11.77 -16.12 -8.84
CA VAL A 114 -11.37 -14.82 -8.29
C VAL A 114 -12.56 -14.00 -7.81
N ALA A 115 -12.29 -13.10 -6.88
CA ALA A 115 -13.26 -12.10 -6.42
C ALA A 115 -13.70 -11.15 -7.55
N ALA A 116 -14.88 -10.56 -7.40
CA ALA A 116 -15.46 -9.60 -8.35
C ALA A 116 -14.51 -8.43 -8.62
N SER A 117 -13.88 -7.88 -7.58
CA SER A 117 -12.92 -6.78 -7.70
C SER A 117 -11.69 -7.12 -8.55
N THR A 118 -11.21 -8.38 -8.52
CA THR A 118 -10.10 -8.84 -9.36
C THR A 118 -10.54 -8.99 -10.81
N TRP A 119 -11.76 -9.48 -11.04
CA TRP A 119 -12.37 -9.55 -12.37
C TRP A 119 -12.58 -8.15 -12.97
N ASN A 120 -13.13 -7.22 -12.19
CA ASN A 120 -13.37 -5.84 -12.61
C ASN A 120 -12.07 -5.10 -12.91
N ARG A 121 -10.98 -5.41 -12.20
CA ARG A 121 -9.64 -4.89 -12.55
C ARG A 121 -9.17 -5.40 -13.91
N PHE A 122 -9.36 -6.67 -14.21
CA PHE A 122 -9.06 -7.22 -15.54
C PHE A 122 -9.89 -6.51 -16.62
N LEU A 123 -11.19 -6.30 -16.40
CA LEU A 123 -12.04 -5.55 -17.35
C LEU A 123 -11.54 -4.12 -17.56
N ALA A 124 -11.10 -3.43 -16.50
CA ALA A 124 -10.52 -2.09 -16.63
C ALA A 124 -9.20 -2.10 -17.43
N ALA A 125 -8.40 -3.16 -17.32
CA ALA A 125 -7.20 -3.34 -18.14
C ALA A 125 -7.56 -3.61 -19.62
N LEU A 126 -8.58 -4.44 -19.85
CA LEU A 126 -9.08 -4.79 -21.18
C LEU A 126 -9.68 -3.58 -21.89
N ASP A 127 -10.56 -2.82 -21.21
CA ASP A 127 -11.17 -1.61 -21.75
C ASP A 127 -10.09 -0.56 -22.09
N LYS A 128 -9.04 -0.44 -21.26
CA LYS A 128 -7.90 0.45 -21.56
C LYS A 128 -7.11 0.03 -22.79
N TRP A 129 -6.89 -1.27 -22.96
CA TRP A 129 -6.25 -1.80 -24.17
C TRP A 129 -7.10 -1.57 -25.42
N VAL A 130 -8.43 -1.78 -25.34
CA VAL A 130 -9.34 -1.50 -26.46
C VAL A 130 -9.33 -0.02 -26.83
N GLU A 131 -9.44 0.88 -25.84
CA GLU A 131 -9.39 2.33 -26.07
C GLU A 131 -8.10 2.76 -26.80
N TRP A 132 -6.95 2.24 -26.37
CA TRP A 132 -5.66 2.48 -27.01
C TRP A 132 -5.60 1.88 -28.41
N ALA A 133 -6.02 0.63 -28.60
CA ALA A 133 -5.93 -0.06 -29.88
C ALA A 133 -6.81 0.57 -30.96
N ILE A 134 -8.00 1.08 -30.59
CA ILE A 134 -8.85 1.84 -31.52
C ILE A 134 -8.19 3.16 -31.89
N TYR A 135 -7.62 3.88 -30.91
CA TYR A 135 -6.92 5.15 -31.17
C TYR A 135 -5.73 5.00 -32.12
N GLU A 136 -4.96 3.92 -31.96
CA GLU A 136 -3.84 3.59 -32.85
C GLU A 136 -4.28 2.96 -34.20
N GLY A 137 -5.58 2.76 -34.42
CA GLY A 137 -6.11 2.17 -35.66
C GLY A 137 -5.86 0.66 -35.81
N LEU A 138 -5.53 -0.02 -34.71
CA LEU A 138 -5.30 -1.47 -34.67
C LEU A 138 -6.61 -2.27 -34.52
N LEU A 139 -7.67 -1.62 -34.02
CA LEU A 139 -9.04 -2.15 -33.98
C LEU A 139 -9.99 -1.19 -34.68
N GLU A 140 -10.86 -1.74 -35.53
CA GLU A 140 -11.89 -0.96 -36.25
C GLU A 140 -13.05 -0.52 -35.34
N GLY A 141 -13.27 -1.20 -34.21
CA GLY A 141 -14.37 -0.89 -33.29
C GLY A 141 -14.26 -1.65 -31.96
N GLU A 142 -15.21 -1.40 -31.05
CA GLU A 142 -15.25 -2.02 -29.72
C GLU A 142 -15.63 -3.53 -29.83
N PRO A 143 -14.73 -4.48 -29.52
CA PRO A 143 -15.02 -5.92 -29.67
C PRO A 143 -15.86 -6.48 -28.52
N PHE A 144 -15.97 -5.74 -27.41
CA PHE A 144 -16.71 -6.11 -26.22
C PHE A 144 -17.88 -5.17 -25.98
N ARG A 145 -19.04 -5.74 -25.68
CA ARG A 145 -20.27 -4.98 -25.43
C ARG A 145 -20.11 -4.12 -24.18
N LYS A 146 -20.45 -2.84 -24.28
CA LYS A 146 -20.62 -1.93 -23.13
C LYS A 146 -22.10 -1.68 -22.85
N VAL A 147 -22.41 -1.39 -21.59
CA VAL A 147 -23.74 -1.00 -21.10
C VAL A 147 -23.62 0.28 -20.29
N GLU A 148 -24.68 1.08 -20.33
CA GLU A 148 -24.79 2.26 -19.48
C GLU A 148 -25.19 1.83 -18.07
N ARG A 149 -24.50 2.38 -17.07
CA ARG A 149 -24.85 2.24 -15.67
C ARG A 149 -24.84 3.59 -14.99
N THR A 150 -25.83 3.84 -14.16
CA THR A 150 -25.85 4.99 -13.28
C THR A 150 -25.01 4.69 -12.05
N VAL A 151 -23.97 5.47 -11.82
CA VAL A 151 -23.12 5.38 -10.64
C VAL A 151 -23.24 6.66 -9.82
N VAL A 152 -23.17 6.51 -8.50
CA VAL A 152 -23.06 7.66 -7.61
C VAL A 152 -21.61 8.13 -7.63
N THR A 153 -21.39 9.38 -8.03
CA THR A 153 -20.09 10.04 -7.94
C THR A 153 -20.14 11.11 -6.85
N PRO A 154 -18.98 11.61 -6.37
CA PRO A 154 -18.94 12.73 -5.43
C PRO A 154 -19.61 14.03 -5.95
N ARG A 155 -19.98 14.09 -7.23
CA ARG A 155 -20.69 15.22 -7.86
C ARG A 155 -22.16 14.92 -8.17
N GLY A 156 -22.68 13.78 -7.70
CA GLY A 156 -24.04 13.30 -7.99
C GLY A 156 -24.06 12.06 -8.88
N LEU A 157 -25.26 11.69 -9.32
CA LEU A 157 -25.47 10.58 -10.23
C LEU A 157 -24.83 10.88 -11.59
N ALA A 158 -24.06 9.94 -12.11
CA ALA A 158 -23.47 10.01 -13.44
C ALA A 158 -23.77 8.71 -14.19
N VAL A 159 -24.13 8.83 -15.46
CA VAL A 159 -24.23 7.68 -16.36
C VAL A 159 -22.84 7.39 -16.91
N VAL A 160 -22.35 6.17 -16.69
CA VAL A 160 -21.05 5.70 -17.19
C VAL A 160 -21.24 4.49 -18.08
N ARG A 161 -20.49 4.42 -19.19
CA ARG A 161 -20.42 3.22 -20.03
C ARG A 161 -19.40 2.26 -19.43
N VAL A 162 -19.84 1.08 -19.02
CA VAL A 162 -18.99 0.02 -18.47
C VAL A 162 -19.12 -1.24 -19.31
N ASN A 163 -18.10 -2.10 -19.27
CA ASN A 163 -18.18 -3.41 -19.91
C ASN A 163 -19.40 -4.21 -19.41
N ALA A 164 -20.14 -4.83 -20.33
CA ALA A 164 -21.35 -5.60 -20.01
C ALA A 164 -21.09 -6.75 -19.04
N GLU A 165 -19.85 -7.26 -19.01
CA GLU A 165 -19.45 -8.36 -18.15
C GLU A 165 -18.99 -7.90 -16.75
N TYR A 166 -19.13 -6.61 -16.42
CA TYR A 166 -18.83 -6.06 -15.09
C TYR A 166 -19.66 -6.74 -13.99
N GLU A 167 -18.98 -7.16 -12.93
CA GLU A 167 -19.58 -7.79 -11.76
C GLU A 167 -19.83 -6.74 -10.69
N GLN A 168 -20.98 -6.76 -10.01
CA GLN A 168 -21.08 -5.98 -8.78
C GLN A 168 -20.10 -6.56 -7.77
N ASP A 169 -19.36 -5.68 -7.09
CA ASP A 169 -18.50 -6.12 -6.01
C ASP A 169 -19.39 -6.81 -4.97
N GLU A 170 -19.07 -8.07 -4.65
CA GLU A 170 -19.65 -8.74 -3.49
C GLU A 170 -19.40 -7.80 -2.29
N GLU A 171 -20.44 -7.52 -1.51
CA GLU A 171 -20.30 -6.72 -0.29
C GLU A 171 -19.10 -7.28 0.46
N SER A 172 -18.03 -6.47 0.56
CA SER A 172 -16.86 -6.90 1.29
C SER A 172 -17.35 -7.07 2.71
N GLY A 173 -17.29 -8.30 3.24
CA GLY A 173 -17.63 -8.56 4.64
C GLY A 173 -16.95 -7.53 5.55
N PRO A 174 -17.51 -7.27 6.74
CA PRO A 174 -17.08 -6.16 7.59
C PRO A 174 -15.56 -6.18 7.72
N ALA A 175 -14.92 -5.05 7.40
CA ALA A 175 -13.47 -5.04 7.33
C ALA A 175 -12.89 -5.39 8.71
N ARG A 176 -12.10 -6.46 8.75
CA ARG A 176 -11.60 -7.01 10.00
C ARG A 176 -10.66 -6.01 10.67
N PHE A 177 -10.89 -5.76 11.95
CA PHE A 177 -9.94 -5.10 12.85
C PHE A 177 -9.62 -6.05 14.01
N LEU A 178 -8.51 -5.77 14.70
CA LEU A 178 -8.02 -6.59 15.81
C LEU A 178 -8.16 -5.82 17.11
N SER A 179 -8.40 -6.51 18.22
CA SER A 179 -8.11 -5.93 19.53
C SER A 179 -6.60 -5.66 19.66
N TYR A 180 -6.20 -4.77 20.56
CA TYR A 180 -4.78 -4.53 20.78
C TYR A 180 -4.08 -5.77 21.37
N GLU A 181 -4.79 -6.59 22.14
CA GLU A 181 -4.29 -7.86 22.69
C GLU A 181 -4.03 -8.88 21.58
N ASP A 182 -4.97 -9.09 20.67
CA ASP A 182 -4.79 -9.99 19.52
C ASP A 182 -3.63 -9.55 18.64
N TYR A 183 -3.48 -8.24 18.45
CA TYR A 183 -2.33 -7.69 17.75
C TYR A 183 -1.00 -8.04 18.44
N LEU A 184 -0.93 -7.88 19.77
CA LEU A 184 0.27 -8.21 20.54
C LEU A 184 0.57 -9.71 20.46
N THR A 185 -0.44 -10.56 20.62
CA THR A 185 -0.34 -12.02 20.49
C THR A 185 0.18 -12.41 19.10
N TRP A 186 -0.42 -11.87 18.04
CA TRP A 186 0.03 -12.12 16.67
C TRP A 186 1.46 -11.63 16.43
N ARG A 187 1.82 -10.43 16.89
CA ARG A 187 3.17 -9.88 16.73
C ARG A 187 4.19 -10.74 17.47
N ASP A 188 3.89 -11.13 18.69
CA ASP A 188 4.82 -11.83 19.56
C ASP A 188 5.02 -13.28 19.11
N VAL A 189 3.95 -13.98 18.74
CA VAL A 189 4.02 -15.35 18.23
C VAL A 189 4.51 -15.40 16.79
N GLY A 190 3.88 -14.62 15.91
CA GLY A 190 4.10 -14.69 14.47
C GLY A 190 5.39 -14.01 13.99
N LEU A 191 5.78 -12.87 14.58
CA LEU A 191 6.95 -12.11 14.12
C LEU A 191 8.17 -12.28 15.03
N LEU A 192 7.97 -12.31 16.35
CA LEU A 192 9.06 -12.47 17.33
C LEU A 192 9.36 -13.95 17.65
N GLY A 193 8.48 -14.87 17.28
CA GLY A 193 8.69 -16.30 17.50
C GLY A 193 8.55 -16.73 18.96
N ARG A 194 7.71 -16.04 19.74
CA ARG A 194 7.33 -16.48 21.08
C ARG A 194 6.30 -17.59 21.00
N LEU A 195 6.15 -18.33 22.08
CA LEU A 195 5.00 -19.20 22.29
C LEU A 195 3.80 -18.37 22.79
N PRO A 196 2.55 -18.88 22.66
CA PRO A 196 1.36 -18.18 23.15
C PRO A 196 1.42 -17.83 24.65
N ASP A 197 2.18 -18.58 25.45
CA ASP A 197 2.42 -18.31 26.87
C ASP A 197 3.50 -17.25 27.15
N GLY A 198 4.03 -16.61 26.09
CA GLY A 198 5.04 -15.54 26.15
C GLY A 198 6.49 -16.02 26.25
N ARG A 199 6.74 -17.34 26.45
CA ARG A 199 8.10 -17.90 26.50
C ARG A 199 8.78 -17.84 25.14
N ALA A 200 10.10 -17.86 25.15
CA ALA A 200 10.87 -18.00 23.91
C ALA A 200 10.71 -19.41 23.34
N ASP A 201 10.39 -19.53 22.06
CA ASP A 201 10.41 -20.81 21.36
C ASP A 201 11.87 -21.17 21.02
N ARG A 202 12.40 -22.23 21.63
CA ARG A 202 13.79 -22.69 21.43
C ARG A 202 14.04 -23.22 20.01
N CYS A 203 12.99 -23.66 19.33
CA CYS A 203 13.05 -24.14 17.96
C CYS A 203 12.94 -22.98 16.94
N TRP A 204 12.61 -21.76 17.41
CA TRP A 204 12.54 -20.61 16.53
C TRP A 204 13.91 -20.29 15.92
N ARG A 205 13.91 -20.12 14.60
CA ARG A 205 15.05 -19.70 13.80
C ARG A 205 14.69 -18.50 12.92
N GLY A 206 13.65 -17.75 13.30
CA GLY A 206 13.21 -16.60 12.54
C GLY A 206 14.26 -15.50 12.54
N ARG A 207 14.38 -14.84 11.40
CA ARG A 207 15.37 -13.80 11.13
C ARG A 207 14.69 -12.45 11.06
N ASN A 208 15.38 -11.41 11.53
CA ASN A 208 14.90 -10.03 11.55
C ASN A 208 13.58 -9.85 12.34
N GLY A 209 13.45 -10.56 13.46
CA GLY A 209 12.24 -10.53 14.30
C GLY A 209 11.91 -9.11 14.76
N GLN A 210 12.90 -8.36 15.25
CA GLN A 210 12.67 -6.97 15.70
C GLN A 210 12.34 -6.06 14.52
N ARG A 211 13.10 -6.13 13.41
CA ARG A 211 12.76 -5.38 12.18
C ARG A 211 11.29 -5.60 11.76
N ASN A 212 10.84 -6.85 11.76
CA ASN A 212 9.48 -7.18 11.32
C ASN A 212 8.43 -6.69 12.34
N ALA A 213 8.68 -6.89 13.63
CA ALA A 213 7.79 -6.44 14.70
C ALA A 213 7.67 -4.92 14.75
N VAL A 214 8.78 -4.18 14.62
CA VAL A 214 8.75 -2.71 14.62
C VAL A 214 8.06 -2.14 13.37
N PHE A 215 8.16 -2.83 12.23
CA PHE A 215 7.40 -2.46 11.03
C PHE A 215 5.89 -2.62 11.24
N ALA A 216 5.45 -3.72 11.86
CA ALA A 216 4.04 -3.92 12.22
C ALA A 216 3.56 -2.88 13.26
N ASP A 217 4.38 -2.62 14.29
CA ASP A 217 4.09 -1.62 15.33
C ASP A 217 3.95 -0.22 14.71
N LEU A 218 4.77 0.11 13.71
CA LEU A 218 4.64 1.35 12.96
C LEU A 218 3.29 1.42 12.24
N LEU A 219 2.87 0.36 11.54
CA LEU A 219 1.59 0.34 10.81
C LEU A 219 0.38 0.50 11.73
N VAL A 220 0.33 -0.27 12.83
CA VAL A 220 -0.85 -0.26 13.73
C VAL A 220 -0.96 1.05 14.53
N VAL A 221 0.15 1.75 14.79
CA VAL A 221 0.15 3.01 15.57
C VAL A 221 -0.02 4.25 14.68
N THR A 222 0.25 4.17 13.37
CA THR A 222 0.18 5.33 12.48
C THR A 222 -0.90 5.23 11.41
N GLY A 223 -1.44 4.03 11.18
CA GLY A 223 -2.36 3.75 10.09
C GLY A 223 -1.73 3.94 8.71
N MET A 224 -0.41 3.92 8.58
CA MET A 224 0.27 4.05 7.29
C MET A 224 -0.15 2.94 6.32
N ARG A 225 -0.17 3.23 5.02
CA ARG A 225 -0.29 2.17 4.01
C ARG A 225 1.02 1.39 3.94
N LEU A 226 0.93 0.13 3.52
CA LEU A 226 2.11 -0.72 3.33
C LEU A 226 3.21 -0.03 2.51
N SER A 227 2.86 0.57 1.37
CA SER A 227 3.83 1.30 0.54
C SER A 227 4.44 2.50 1.26
N GLU A 228 3.65 3.25 2.02
CA GLU A 228 4.12 4.44 2.74
C GLU A 228 5.16 4.06 3.80
N ALA A 229 4.94 2.95 4.52
CA ALA A 229 5.88 2.47 5.52
C ALA A 229 7.12 1.81 4.91
N SER A 230 6.97 1.13 3.77
CA SER A 230 8.05 0.37 3.11
C SER A 230 9.19 1.23 2.60
N TYR A 231 8.95 2.51 2.28
CA TYR A 231 9.92 3.36 1.60
C TYR A 231 10.38 4.58 2.42
N LEU A 232 10.30 4.48 3.75
CA LEU A 232 10.92 5.45 4.65
C LEU A 232 12.45 5.38 4.56
N LEU A 233 13.10 6.55 4.60
CA LEU A 233 14.55 6.65 4.70
C LEU A 233 14.99 6.81 6.17
N VAL A 234 16.20 6.37 6.49
CA VAL A 234 16.77 6.49 7.85
C VAL A 234 16.81 7.96 8.31
N ASN A 235 17.17 8.88 7.42
CA ASN A 235 17.24 10.31 7.73
C ASN A 235 15.86 10.96 7.94
N GLU A 236 14.76 10.35 7.50
CA GLU A 236 13.41 10.87 7.73
C GLU A 236 12.93 10.60 9.18
N LEU A 237 13.59 9.71 9.92
CA LEU A 237 13.23 9.39 11.30
C LEU A 237 13.43 10.59 12.24
N PRO A 238 12.41 10.95 13.06
CA PRO A 238 12.57 11.96 14.11
C PRO A 238 13.61 11.53 15.14
N SER A 239 14.39 12.48 15.66
CA SER A 239 15.30 12.22 16.77
C SER A 239 14.55 11.89 18.06
N LEU A 240 15.17 11.09 18.93
CA LEU A 240 14.67 10.82 20.28
C LEU A 240 15.03 11.97 21.21
N VAL A 241 14.19 13.01 21.26
CA VAL A 241 14.35 14.10 22.24
C VAL A 241 13.65 13.72 23.55
N GLU A 242 14.34 13.90 24.68
CA GLU A 242 13.92 13.37 25.98
C GLU A 242 12.52 13.82 26.43
N ARG A 243 12.09 15.04 26.08
CA ARG A 243 10.76 15.58 26.42
C ARG A 243 9.67 15.32 25.37
N GLN A 244 10.00 14.74 24.23
CA GLN A 244 9.05 14.54 23.13
C GLN A 244 8.23 13.26 23.33
N LYS A 245 6.90 13.40 23.37
CA LYS A 245 5.95 12.27 23.50
C LYS A 245 5.67 11.55 22.17
N VAL A 246 5.73 12.27 21.05
CA VAL A 246 5.44 11.76 19.70
C VAL A 246 6.42 12.30 18.67
N GLY A 247 6.88 11.45 17.75
CA GLY A 247 7.70 11.83 16.61
C GLY A 247 6.85 12.11 15.37
N ALA A 248 7.09 13.23 14.68
CA ALA A 248 6.34 13.59 13.48
C ALA A 248 7.08 13.14 12.20
N LEU A 249 6.46 12.24 11.44
CA LEU A 249 6.94 11.74 10.14
C LEU A 249 6.17 12.40 9.00
N ALA A 250 6.90 12.96 8.04
CA ALA A 250 6.33 13.51 6.82
C ALA A 250 6.25 12.43 5.75
N LEU A 251 5.04 12.07 5.33
CA LEU A 251 4.83 11.13 4.25
C LEU A 251 4.83 11.89 2.93
N ALA A 252 5.81 11.58 2.08
CA ALA A 252 5.97 12.15 0.76
C ALA A 252 4.79 11.78 -0.15
N ALA A 253 4.29 12.77 -0.90
CA ALA A 253 3.25 12.56 -1.91
C ALA A 253 3.62 11.46 -2.92
N THR A 254 4.91 11.36 -3.28
CA THR A 254 5.44 10.38 -4.22
C THR A 254 5.29 8.93 -3.76
N VAL A 255 5.15 8.69 -2.45
CA VAL A 255 5.00 7.35 -1.86
C VAL A 255 3.54 7.05 -1.50
N THR A 256 2.69 8.08 -1.40
CA THR A 256 1.28 7.91 -1.02
C THR A 256 0.40 7.60 -2.23
N LYS A 257 -0.66 6.81 -1.99
CA LYS A 257 -1.70 6.57 -3.00
C LYS A 257 -2.32 7.91 -3.40
N ARG A 258 -2.28 8.25 -4.70
CA ARG A 258 -2.84 9.48 -5.31
C ARG A 258 -2.11 10.78 -4.94
N GLY A 259 -0.86 10.74 -4.49
CA GLY A 259 -0.02 11.94 -4.50
C GLY A 259 -0.28 12.96 -3.38
N ARG A 260 -0.80 12.55 -2.21
CA ARG A 260 -1.09 13.47 -1.10
C ARG A 260 -0.08 13.33 0.02
N ALA A 261 0.70 14.39 0.26
CA ALA A 261 1.57 14.47 1.42
C ALA A 261 0.75 14.63 2.71
N ARG A 262 1.19 14.00 3.79
CA ARG A 262 0.58 14.17 5.13
C ARG A 262 1.57 13.89 6.23
N MET A 263 1.30 14.43 7.42
CA MET A 263 2.04 14.11 8.63
C MET A 263 1.38 12.94 9.36
N VAL A 264 2.19 12.01 9.84
CA VAL A 264 1.77 10.98 10.80
C VAL A 264 2.62 11.08 12.05
N TYR A 265 2.07 10.62 13.17
CA TYR A 265 2.70 10.73 14.47
C TYR A 265 2.98 9.34 15.02
N VAL A 266 4.25 9.10 15.35
CA VAL A 266 4.72 7.84 15.93
C VAL A 266 4.84 8.02 17.43
N SER A 267 4.34 7.06 18.20
CA SER A 267 4.51 7.07 19.66
C SER A 267 5.99 6.94 20.02
N ARG A 268 6.40 7.52 21.16
CA ARG A 268 7.77 7.38 21.67
C ARG A 268 8.23 5.92 21.81
N ARG A 269 7.31 5.00 22.17
CA ARG A 269 7.60 3.55 22.27
C ARG A 269 8.07 2.99 20.93
N VAL A 270 7.31 3.22 19.87
CA VAL A 270 7.64 2.72 18.52
C VAL A 270 8.86 3.45 17.97
N LEU A 271 8.99 4.76 18.22
CA LEU A 271 10.16 5.51 17.80
C LEU A 271 11.46 4.98 18.45
N ARG A 272 11.43 4.64 19.73
CA ARG A 272 12.56 3.98 20.42
C ARG A 272 12.91 2.64 19.79
N ALA A 273 11.91 1.82 19.48
CA ALA A 273 12.12 0.54 18.81
C ALA A 273 12.71 0.71 17.40
N LEU A 274 12.30 1.75 16.65
CA LEU A 274 12.87 2.07 15.33
C LEU A 274 14.35 2.43 15.45
N HIS A 275 14.72 3.30 16.39
CA HIS A 275 16.12 3.66 16.63
C HIS A 275 16.95 2.48 17.14
N ALA A 276 16.38 1.62 17.98
CA ALA A 276 17.05 0.40 18.42
C ALA A 276 17.32 -0.57 17.25
N TYR A 277 16.36 -0.73 16.33
CA TYR A 277 16.61 -1.48 15.09
C TYR A 277 17.71 -0.83 14.24
N VAL A 278 17.69 0.50 14.08
CA VAL A 278 18.68 1.22 13.27
C VAL A 278 20.09 1.10 13.83
N GLY A 279 20.29 1.32 15.13
CA GLY A 279 21.61 1.34 15.77
C GLY A 279 22.11 -0.02 16.27
N ILE A 280 21.36 -1.10 16.07
CA ILE A 280 21.77 -2.46 16.48
C ILE A 280 21.69 -3.40 15.28
N GLU A 281 20.49 -3.89 14.94
CA GLU A 281 20.33 -4.93 13.91
C GLU A 281 20.74 -4.43 12.52
N ARG A 282 20.34 -3.21 12.16
CA ARG A 282 20.61 -2.64 10.84
C ARG A 282 22.08 -2.26 10.69
N GLU A 283 22.66 -1.60 11.70
CA GLU A 283 24.06 -1.19 11.68
C GLU A 283 25.00 -2.40 11.56
N GLU A 284 24.80 -3.44 12.36
CA GLU A 284 25.55 -4.70 12.28
C GLU A 284 25.40 -5.38 10.90
N LEU A 285 24.16 -5.44 10.38
CA LEU A 285 23.90 -5.99 9.05
C LEU A 285 24.66 -5.23 7.96
N VAL A 286 24.57 -3.90 7.97
CA VAL A 286 25.23 -3.02 6.99
C VAL A 286 26.74 -3.17 7.07
N HIS A 287 27.32 -3.16 8.28
CA HIS A 287 28.76 -3.32 8.48
C HIS A 287 29.26 -4.63 7.89
N ARG A 288 28.63 -5.75 8.26
CA ARG A 288 28.96 -7.09 7.76
C ARG A 288 28.81 -7.20 6.24
N ARG A 289 27.75 -6.62 5.66
CA ARG A 289 27.49 -6.69 4.21
C ARG A 289 28.41 -5.77 3.40
N ALA A 290 28.77 -4.61 3.95
CA ALA A 290 29.77 -3.72 3.36
C ALA A 290 31.14 -4.39 3.32
N ALA A 291 31.57 -5.05 4.41
CA ALA A 291 32.82 -5.80 4.45
C ALA A 291 32.86 -6.94 3.41
N ALA A 292 31.72 -7.59 3.17
CA ALA A 292 31.55 -8.60 2.12
C ALA A 292 31.43 -8.01 0.69
N GLY A 293 31.51 -6.69 0.53
CA GLY A 293 31.45 -6.03 -0.77
C GLY A 293 30.06 -5.93 -1.41
N ALA A 294 28.97 -6.16 -0.65
CA ALA A 294 27.61 -6.22 -1.18
C ALA A 294 27.16 -4.92 -1.89
N TYR A 295 27.77 -3.78 -1.54
CA TYR A 295 27.41 -2.47 -2.06
C TYR A 295 28.32 -1.97 -3.20
N ARG A 296 29.31 -2.77 -3.64
CA ARG A 296 30.33 -2.34 -4.61
C ARG A 296 29.83 -2.19 -6.06
N VAL A 297 28.61 -2.62 -6.38
CA VAL A 297 28.08 -2.56 -7.77
C VAL A 297 27.49 -1.17 -8.05
N PRO A 298 28.20 -0.25 -8.75
CA PRO A 298 27.86 1.18 -8.74
C PRO A 298 26.69 1.57 -9.64
N ALA A 299 26.39 0.77 -10.67
CA ALA A 299 25.45 1.13 -11.74
C ALA A 299 23.99 1.35 -11.26
N GLN A 300 23.66 0.94 -10.04
CA GLN A 300 22.31 0.95 -9.49
C GLN A 300 22.10 2.07 -8.46
N TRP A 301 23.17 2.61 -7.86
CA TRP A 301 23.06 3.52 -6.72
C TRP A 301 23.07 5.00 -7.11
N LEU A 302 22.22 5.77 -6.43
CA LEU A 302 22.24 7.23 -6.39
C LEU A 302 23.04 7.65 -5.16
N GLY A 303 24.25 8.17 -5.41
CA GLY A 303 25.17 8.55 -4.35
C GLY A 303 24.72 9.77 -3.55
N VAL A 304 24.81 9.67 -2.22
CA VAL A 304 24.41 10.71 -1.27
C VAL A 304 25.60 11.14 -0.42
N VAL A 305 26.01 12.41 -0.54
CA VAL A 305 27.11 13.00 0.25
C VAL A 305 26.63 13.70 1.52
N GLY A 306 25.33 14.04 1.59
CA GLY A 306 24.73 14.67 2.76
C GLY A 306 23.26 14.30 2.90
N ALA A 307 22.81 14.05 4.12
CA ALA A 307 21.41 13.72 4.40
C ALA A 307 20.92 14.50 5.62
N GLY A 308 20.04 15.46 5.37
CA GLY A 308 19.27 16.15 6.41
C GLY A 308 17.90 15.50 6.60
N ARG A 309 17.16 15.92 7.63
CA ARG A 309 15.87 15.31 8.01
C ARG A 309 14.85 15.23 6.86
N THR A 310 14.84 16.21 5.97
CA THR A 310 13.85 16.35 4.90
C THR A 310 14.47 16.43 3.51
N SER A 311 15.78 16.23 3.38
CA SER A 311 16.49 16.41 2.12
C SER A 311 17.76 15.58 2.04
N VAL A 312 18.11 15.14 0.84
CA VAL A 312 19.39 14.48 0.52
C VAL A 312 20.16 15.34 -0.47
N THR A 313 21.49 15.30 -0.41
CA THR A 313 22.40 15.96 -1.35
C THR A 313 23.08 14.89 -2.19
N LEU A 314 22.80 14.90 -3.50
CA LEU A 314 23.26 13.88 -4.43
C LEU A 314 24.66 14.23 -5.00
N THR A 315 25.42 13.21 -5.39
CA THR A 315 26.68 13.35 -6.13
C THR A 315 26.44 13.82 -7.58
N GLY A 316 27.52 14.18 -8.29
CA GLY A 316 27.47 14.46 -9.73
C GLY A 316 26.71 15.72 -10.13
N GLY A 317 26.74 16.78 -9.31
CA GLY A 317 26.14 18.07 -9.62
C GLY A 317 24.60 18.13 -9.55
N ARG A 318 23.94 17.04 -9.12
CA ARG A 318 22.46 16.97 -9.02
C ARG A 318 21.86 17.79 -7.87
N GLY A 319 22.69 18.32 -6.99
CA GLY A 319 22.29 19.25 -5.93
C GLY A 319 21.48 18.63 -4.79
N ARG A 320 20.84 19.49 -4.00
CA ARG A 320 20.01 19.12 -2.85
C ARG A 320 18.57 18.84 -3.28
N LEU A 321 18.07 17.66 -2.97
CA LEU A 321 16.71 17.21 -3.30
C LEU A 321 15.89 16.98 -2.03
N ALA A 322 14.67 17.51 -2.00
CA ALA A 322 13.74 17.26 -0.91
C ALA A 322 13.27 15.80 -0.92
N CYS A 323 13.26 15.14 0.23
CA CYS A 323 12.83 13.75 0.33
C CYS A 323 11.38 13.57 -0.16
N ALA A 324 10.55 14.60 0.04
CA ALA A 324 9.16 14.63 -0.42
C ALA A 324 8.98 14.52 -1.95
N ARG A 325 10.03 14.77 -2.73
CA ARG A 325 10.03 14.71 -4.21
C ARG A 325 10.65 13.43 -4.77
N LEU A 326 11.26 12.61 -3.93
CA LEU A 326 11.88 11.35 -4.36
C LEU A 326 10.82 10.31 -4.71
N ALA A 327 10.88 9.76 -5.91
CA ALA A 327 10.07 8.62 -6.31
C ALA A 327 10.51 7.34 -5.57
N VAL A 328 9.68 6.30 -5.61
CA VAL A 328 9.97 5.02 -4.93
C VAL A 328 11.23 4.38 -5.52
N GLU A 329 11.39 4.48 -6.84
CA GLU A 329 12.50 3.95 -7.62
C GLU A 329 13.82 4.64 -7.25
N ASP A 330 13.79 5.94 -6.96
CA ASP A 330 14.98 6.66 -6.49
C ASP A 330 15.28 6.31 -5.03
N ARG A 331 14.25 6.24 -4.17
CA ARG A 331 14.42 5.93 -2.73
C ARG A 331 15.13 4.61 -2.48
N VAL A 332 14.82 3.57 -3.27
CA VAL A 332 15.47 2.27 -3.15
C VAL A 332 16.90 2.27 -3.68
N ARG A 333 17.31 3.30 -4.43
CA ARG A 333 18.65 3.44 -5.00
C ARG A 333 19.54 4.39 -4.21
N LEU A 334 19.06 5.06 -3.16
CA LEU A 334 19.90 5.99 -2.40
C LEU A 334 20.89 5.23 -1.51
N ALA A 335 22.18 5.56 -1.64
CA ALA A 335 23.22 5.09 -0.74
C ALA A 335 24.21 6.20 -0.42
N ARG A 336 24.75 6.20 0.80
CA ARG A 336 25.80 7.12 1.21
C ARG A 336 27.05 6.86 0.38
N VAL A 337 27.76 7.92 0.06
CA VAL A 337 29.03 7.87 -0.64
C VAL A 337 30.06 8.62 0.17
N ASP A 338 31.23 8.01 0.37
CA ASP A 338 32.35 8.64 1.06
C ASP A 338 33.09 9.64 0.16
N ALA A 339 34.11 10.31 0.70
CA ALA A 339 34.91 11.27 -0.06
C ALA A 339 35.67 10.64 -1.24
N ALA A 340 35.93 9.33 -1.20
CA ALA A 340 36.61 8.58 -2.26
C ALA A 340 35.63 8.11 -3.36
N GLY A 341 34.32 8.37 -3.23
CA GLY A 341 33.32 7.92 -4.19
C GLY A 341 32.85 6.48 -3.96
N THR A 342 33.26 5.85 -2.86
CA THR A 342 32.85 4.48 -2.52
C THR A 342 31.42 4.48 -1.99
N VAL A 343 30.57 3.65 -2.60
CA VAL A 343 29.20 3.44 -2.14
C VAL A 343 29.21 2.67 -0.82
N GLY A 344 28.67 3.29 0.21
CA GLY A 344 28.48 2.74 1.55
C GLY A 344 27.04 2.33 1.80
N GLU A 345 26.50 2.75 2.95
CA GLU A 345 25.19 2.27 3.42
C GLU A 345 24.01 2.75 2.56
N PRO A 346 23.03 1.89 2.25
CA PRO A 346 21.75 2.34 1.69
C PRO A 346 21.05 3.32 2.64
N LEU A 347 20.25 4.25 2.13
CA LEU A 347 19.44 5.16 2.96
C LEU A 347 18.07 4.60 3.29
N LEU A 348 17.60 3.56 2.60
CA LEU A 348 16.32 2.92 2.92
C LEU A 348 16.36 2.35 4.34
N LEU A 349 15.30 2.60 5.10
CA LEU A 349 15.20 2.17 6.50
C LEU A 349 15.20 0.63 6.61
N TRP A 350 14.48 -0.03 5.71
CA TRP A 350 14.26 -1.47 5.76
C TRP A 350 15.17 -2.20 4.78
N LEU A 351 16.01 -3.07 5.31
CA LEU A 351 16.93 -3.90 4.53
C LEU A 351 16.55 -5.38 4.63
N GLY A 352 16.78 -6.12 3.56
CA GLY A 352 16.72 -7.57 3.50
C GLY A 352 17.93 -8.23 4.18
N GLU A 353 17.93 -9.56 4.23
CA GLU A 353 19.06 -10.31 4.83
C GLU A 353 20.37 -10.14 4.07
N ASP A 354 20.27 -9.86 2.77
CA ASP A 354 21.36 -9.50 1.86
C ASP A 354 21.91 -8.08 2.12
N GLY A 355 21.27 -7.29 2.98
CA GLY A 355 21.62 -5.89 3.21
C GLY A 355 21.09 -4.95 2.14
N LEU A 356 20.29 -5.44 1.18
CA LEU A 356 19.71 -4.63 0.12
C LEU A 356 18.34 -4.05 0.53
N PRO A 357 17.95 -2.89 -0.03
CA PRO A 357 16.64 -2.27 0.16
C PRO A 357 15.46 -3.24 -0.03
N LEU A 358 14.61 -3.34 0.99
CA LEU A 358 13.50 -4.29 1.01
C LEU A 358 12.27 -3.75 0.28
N GLY A 359 11.80 -4.48 -0.74
CA GLY A 359 10.62 -4.13 -1.52
C GLY A 359 9.29 -4.45 -0.84
N ARG A 360 8.20 -3.83 -1.32
CA ARG A 360 6.84 -3.98 -0.77
C ARG A 360 6.33 -5.44 -0.71
N SER A 361 6.61 -6.25 -1.74
CA SER A 361 6.15 -7.63 -1.84
C SER A 361 6.70 -8.52 -0.72
N THR A 362 7.93 -8.25 -0.27
CA THR A 362 8.58 -9.00 0.81
C THR A 362 7.81 -8.86 2.12
N TRP A 363 7.24 -7.69 2.41
CA TRP A 363 6.39 -7.50 3.58
C TRP A 363 5.14 -8.37 3.55
N GLN A 364 4.54 -8.60 2.39
CA GLN A 364 3.39 -9.50 2.28
C GLN A 364 3.79 -10.94 2.64
N ALA A 365 4.99 -11.38 2.24
CA ALA A 365 5.52 -12.68 2.65
C ALA A 365 5.86 -12.75 4.15
N VAL A 366 6.31 -11.64 4.76
CA VAL A 366 6.51 -11.56 6.22
C VAL A 366 5.19 -11.76 6.96
N PHE A 367 4.12 -11.06 6.57
CA PHE A 367 2.80 -11.19 7.21
C PHE A 367 2.19 -12.57 7.01
N ARG A 368 2.29 -13.15 5.80
CA ARG A 368 1.82 -14.52 5.55
C ARG A 368 2.52 -15.53 6.45
N ARG A 369 3.86 -15.50 6.53
CA ARG A 369 4.61 -16.38 7.43
C ARG A 369 4.22 -16.22 8.90
N ALA A 370 3.91 -14.99 9.32
CA ALA A 370 3.44 -14.72 10.68
C ALA A 370 2.06 -15.32 10.94
N ASN A 371 1.14 -15.22 9.97
CA ASN A 371 -0.19 -15.85 10.04
C ASN A 371 -0.06 -17.38 10.05
N ASP A 372 0.73 -17.95 9.13
CA ASP A 372 0.98 -19.40 9.06
C ASP A 372 1.53 -19.93 10.39
N ARG A 373 2.41 -19.14 11.03
CA ARG A 373 2.96 -19.45 12.35
C ARG A 373 1.89 -19.42 13.44
N CYS A 374 1.06 -18.39 13.49
CA CYS A 374 -0.05 -18.31 14.45
C CYS A 374 -1.00 -19.50 14.27
N ALA A 375 -1.37 -19.82 13.04
CA ALA A 375 -2.19 -20.98 12.72
C ALA A 375 -1.54 -22.30 13.17
N SER A 376 -0.22 -22.46 13.02
CA SER A 376 0.50 -23.67 13.45
C SER A 376 0.45 -23.94 14.95
N VAL A 377 0.14 -22.92 15.76
CA VAL A 377 -0.03 -23.03 17.23
C VAL A 377 -1.49 -22.88 17.66
N GLY A 378 -2.42 -23.00 16.72
CA GLY A 378 -3.87 -22.97 17.00
C GLY A 378 -4.46 -21.57 17.22
N LEU A 379 -3.76 -20.50 16.82
CA LEU A 379 -4.29 -19.14 16.87
C LEU A 379 -4.93 -18.77 15.53
N ASP A 380 -6.24 -18.54 15.53
CA ASP A 380 -7.01 -18.08 14.36
C ASP A 380 -6.90 -16.56 14.20
N LEU A 381 -5.69 -16.09 13.87
CA LEU A 381 -5.37 -14.68 13.68
C LEU A 381 -4.91 -14.43 12.24
N GLU A 382 -5.75 -13.76 11.45
CA GLU A 382 -5.40 -13.36 10.07
C GLU A 382 -5.10 -11.86 10.00
N VAL A 383 -3.81 -11.52 10.02
CA VAL A 383 -3.38 -10.13 10.00
C VAL A 383 -2.78 -9.78 8.65
N SER A 384 -3.23 -8.66 8.10
CA SER A 384 -2.66 -8.03 6.91
C SER A 384 -2.26 -6.57 7.21
N PRO A 385 -1.43 -5.93 6.37
CA PRO A 385 -1.18 -4.50 6.50
C PRO A 385 -2.45 -3.65 6.41
N HIS A 386 -3.51 -4.16 5.76
CA HIS A 386 -4.80 -3.47 5.72
C HIS A 386 -5.55 -3.60 7.04
N THR A 387 -5.55 -4.82 7.62
CA THR A 387 -6.10 -5.11 8.96
C THR A 387 -5.49 -4.15 9.99
N LEU A 388 -4.16 -4.01 10.05
CA LEU A 388 -3.50 -3.10 11.01
C LEU A 388 -3.91 -1.63 10.80
N ARG A 389 -4.13 -1.22 9.55
CA ARG A 389 -4.61 0.13 9.25
C ARG A 389 -6.06 0.34 9.68
N HIS A 390 -6.92 -0.67 9.55
CA HIS A 390 -8.28 -0.63 10.07
C HIS A 390 -8.29 -0.61 11.59
N THR A 391 -7.48 -1.45 12.24
CA THR A 391 -7.25 -1.42 13.69
C THR A 391 -6.87 -0.02 14.16
N PHE A 392 -5.89 0.62 13.53
CA PHE A 392 -5.55 2.02 13.85
C PHE A 392 -6.76 2.95 13.72
N ALA A 393 -7.50 2.85 12.62
CA ALA A 393 -8.60 3.77 12.32
C ALA A 393 -9.71 3.67 13.36
N VAL A 394 -10.15 2.46 13.69
CA VAL A 394 -11.20 2.19 14.68
C VAL A 394 -10.76 2.67 16.07
N HIS A 395 -9.55 2.32 16.51
CA HIS A 395 -9.04 2.75 17.82
C HIS A 395 -8.89 4.27 17.92
N MET A 396 -8.33 4.91 16.89
CA MET A 396 -8.17 6.36 16.87
C MET A 396 -9.52 7.08 16.81
N LEU A 397 -10.50 6.54 16.08
CA LEU A 397 -11.84 7.10 16.04
C LEU A 397 -12.47 7.04 17.44
N GLY A 398 -12.42 5.88 18.10
CA GLY A 398 -12.90 5.72 19.47
C GLY A 398 -12.24 6.69 20.46
N LEU A 399 -10.92 6.89 20.37
CA LEU A 399 -10.20 7.87 21.20
C LEU A 399 -10.63 9.31 20.92
N LEU A 400 -10.78 9.69 19.65
CA LEU A 400 -11.20 11.04 19.27
C LEU A 400 -12.65 11.31 19.71
N LEU A 401 -13.56 10.34 19.55
CA LEU A 401 -14.94 10.44 20.01
C LEU A 401 -15.01 10.59 21.54
N ARG A 402 -14.29 9.74 22.30
CA ARG A 402 -14.20 9.87 23.77
C ARG A 402 -13.65 11.22 24.21
N GLN A 403 -12.66 11.76 23.50
CA GLN A 403 -12.13 13.09 23.78
C GLN A 403 -13.18 14.19 23.53
N THR A 404 -13.93 14.10 22.43
CA THR A 404 -15.02 15.04 22.14
C THR A 404 -16.12 14.97 23.19
N VAL A 405 -16.56 13.76 23.59
CA VAL A 405 -17.57 13.57 24.65
C VAL A 405 -17.09 14.13 26.00
N ARG A 406 -15.83 13.87 26.39
CA ARG A 406 -15.26 14.45 27.62
C ARG A 406 -15.21 15.97 27.58
N ALA A 407 -14.91 16.57 26.43
CA ALA A 407 -14.93 18.01 26.28
C ALA A 407 -16.35 18.57 26.45
N LEU A 408 -17.37 17.90 25.90
CA LEU A 408 -18.78 18.27 26.09
C LEU A 408 -19.21 18.19 27.56
N ARG A 409 -18.84 17.12 28.27
CA ARG A 409 -19.15 16.94 29.71
C ARG A 409 -18.54 18.00 30.63
N MET A 410 -17.41 18.61 30.25
CA MET A 410 -16.76 19.66 31.04
C MET A 410 -17.37 21.05 30.85
N GLU A 411 -18.29 21.24 29.91
CA GLU A 411 -18.84 22.54 29.54
C GLU A 411 -20.25 22.84 30.12
N ASP A 412 -20.78 21.98 30.98
CA ASP A 412 -22.00 22.26 31.76
C ASP A 412 -21.71 23.19 32.96
N ALA A 413 -21.43 24.46 32.67
CA ALA A 413 -21.83 25.61 33.47
C ALA A 413 -21.68 26.90 32.63
N ARG A 414 -22.77 27.24 31.90
CA ARG A 414 -23.10 28.51 31.21
C ARG A 414 -22.92 28.49 29.69
N THR A 415 -24.07 28.49 29.02
CA THR A 415 -24.38 28.95 27.64
C THR A 415 -23.16 29.09 26.72
N LEU A 416 -22.92 28.05 25.94
CA LEU A 416 -21.93 28.05 24.86
C LEU A 416 -22.35 29.02 23.75
N SER A 417 -21.52 30.02 23.47
CA SER A 417 -21.65 30.93 22.34
C SER A 417 -21.43 30.22 21.01
N GLY A 418 -22.07 30.69 19.92
CA GLY A 418 -21.89 30.16 18.56
C GLY A 418 -20.43 30.16 18.05
N GLN A 419 -19.53 30.95 18.64
CA GLN A 419 -18.08 30.88 18.39
C GLN A 419 -17.39 29.68 19.08
N GLN A 420 -17.90 29.21 20.23
CA GLN A 420 -17.42 28.03 20.93
C GLN A 420 -17.86 26.75 20.21
N VAL A 421 -19.11 26.72 19.71
CA VAL A 421 -19.59 25.68 18.79
C VAL A 421 -18.75 25.65 17.49
N LYS A 422 -18.40 26.80 16.92
CA LYS A 422 -17.46 26.86 15.78
C LYS A 422 -16.05 26.34 16.13
N ARG A 423 -15.51 26.59 17.33
CA ARG A 423 -14.23 26.02 17.79
C ARG A 423 -14.28 24.50 17.99
N MET A 424 -15.43 23.96 18.39
CA MET A 424 -15.68 22.52 18.48
C MET A 424 -15.84 21.88 17.09
N LEU A 425 -16.47 22.58 16.13
CA LEU A 425 -16.60 22.18 14.72
C LEU A 425 -15.28 22.24 13.93
N ILE A 426 -14.25 22.94 14.41
CA ILE A 426 -12.87 22.84 13.86
C ILE A 426 -12.29 21.42 14.06
N GLY A 427 -12.91 20.59 14.92
CA GLY A 427 -12.40 19.29 15.35
C GLY A 427 -13.30 18.10 15.07
N ASP A 428 -14.06 18.06 13.96
CA ASP A 428 -14.78 16.85 13.54
C ASP A 428 -13.84 15.61 13.64
N PRO A 429 -14.10 14.65 14.57
CA PRO A 429 -13.30 13.44 14.74
C PRO A 429 -13.09 12.69 13.43
N MET A 430 -14.12 12.69 12.58
CA MET A 430 -14.10 12.08 11.25
C MET A 430 -13.13 12.83 10.36
N ARG A 431 -13.17 14.16 10.33
CA ARG A 431 -12.22 14.99 9.57
C ARG A 431 -10.77 14.82 10.06
N ARG A 432 -10.54 14.71 11.37
CA ARG A 432 -9.18 14.47 11.92
C ARG A 432 -8.65 13.10 11.49
N LEU A 433 -9.47 12.06 11.61
CA LEU A 433 -9.12 10.72 11.15
C LEU A 433 -8.91 10.69 9.62
N GLN A 434 -9.73 11.43 8.87
CA GLN A 434 -9.59 11.59 7.41
C GLN A 434 -8.19 12.09 7.04
N LEU A 435 -7.70 13.11 7.75
CA LEU A 435 -6.41 13.72 7.51
C LEU A 435 -5.27 12.78 7.89
N LEU A 436 -5.36 12.08 9.04
CA LEU A 436 -4.37 11.09 9.48
C LEU A 436 -4.26 9.91 8.50
N LEU A 437 -5.39 9.41 8.01
CA LEU A 437 -5.45 8.32 7.04
C LEU A 437 -5.17 8.79 5.61
N GLY A 438 -5.31 10.08 5.32
CA GLY A 438 -5.23 10.65 3.97
C GLY A 438 -6.36 10.17 3.05
N HIS A 439 -7.59 10.09 3.57
CA HIS A 439 -8.78 9.76 2.77
C HIS A 439 -9.26 11.01 1.99
N ARG A 440 -9.82 10.81 0.78
CA ARG A 440 -10.35 11.92 -0.05
C ARG A 440 -11.79 12.27 0.30
N SER A 441 -12.61 11.25 0.56
CA SER A 441 -14.00 11.38 0.98
C SER A 441 -14.11 11.04 2.47
N GLN A 442 -15.06 11.64 3.17
CA GLN A 442 -15.43 11.24 4.54
C GLN A 442 -16.25 9.95 4.54
N GLU A 443 -16.91 9.60 3.43
CA GLU A 443 -17.64 8.33 3.28
C GLU A 443 -16.75 7.11 3.51
N THR A 444 -15.48 7.19 3.11
CA THR A 444 -14.49 6.12 3.34
C THR A 444 -14.13 5.94 4.82
N ILE A 445 -14.69 6.76 5.71
CA ILE A 445 -14.52 6.68 7.17
C ILE A 445 -15.78 6.10 7.82
N TYR A 446 -16.96 6.22 7.19
CA TYR A 446 -18.20 5.65 7.71
C TYR A 446 -18.12 4.13 7.86
N VAL A 447 -17.35 3.46 6.99
CA VAL A 447 -16.96 2.05 7.16
C VAL A 447 -16.38 1.75 8.56
N TYR A 448 -15.69 2.70 9.21
CA TYR A 448 -15.19 2.55 10.58
C TYR A 448 -16.21 2.87 11.67
N LEU A 449 -17.26 3.63 11.36
CA LEU A 449 -18.39 3.82 12.27
C LEU A 449 -19.19 2.51 12.34
N ASP A 450 -19.47 1.90 11.19
CA ASP A 450 -20.16 0.60 11.15
C ASP A 450 -19.40 -0.45 12.00
N MET A 451 -18.06 -0.44 11.94
CA MET A 451 -17.22 -1.31 12.80
C MET A 451 -17.24 -0.94 14.28
N LEU A 452 -17.36 0.34 14.62
CA LEU A 452 -17.51 0.78 16.02
C LEU A 452 -18.89 0.44 16.57
N ASP A 453 -19.90 0.52 15.73
CA ASP A 453 -21.27 0.10 16.02
C ASP A 453 -21.37 -1.43 16.11
N GLU A 454 -20.53 -2.20 15.41
CA GLU A 454 -20.36 -3.64 15.67
C GLU A 454 -19.53 -3.91 16.95
N ALA A 455 -18.61 -3.01 17.32
CA ALA A 455 -17.84 -3.05 18.58
C ALA A 455 -18.64 -2.49 19.80
N GLN A 456 -19.96 -2.70 19.75
CA GLN A 456 -21.06 -1.91 20.30
C GLN A 456 -20.99 -1.54 21.80
N GLU A 457 -20.16 -2.16 22.63
CA GLU A 457 -20.10 -1.85 24.06
C GLU A 457 -19.62 -0.43 24.37
N ILE A 458 -18.72 0.13 23.55
CA ILE A 458 -18.13 1.46 23.84
C ILE A 458 -19.06 2.59 23.42
N VAL A 459 -19.78 2.41 22.32
CA VAL A 459 -20.72 3.41 21.77
C VAL A 459 -22.06 3.33 22.49
N LEU A 460 -22.57 2.12 22.80
CA LEU A 460 -23.77 1.96 23.62
C LEU A 460 -23.59 2.50 25.03
N ALA A 461 -22.43 2.32 25.67
CA ALA A 461 -22.19 2.94 26.97
C ALA A 461 -22.22 4.48 26.89
N ALA A 462 -21.79 5.06 25.77
CA ALA A 462 -21.81 6.51 25.56
C ALA A 462 -23.20 7.05 25.15
N LEU A 463 -24.01 6.24 24.46
CA LEU A 463 -25.37 6.57 24.03
C LEU A 463 -26.42 6.27 25.11
N ALA A 464 -26.27 5.20 25.89
CA ALA A 464 -27.10 4.90 27.05
C ALA A 464 -26.94 6.00 28.12
N ASP A 465 -25.69 6.42 28.39
CA ASP A 465 -25.40 7.60 29.22
C ASP A 465 -26.07 8.89 28.68
N TRP A 466 -26.28 8.99 27.36
CA TRP A 466 -26.93 10.15 26.72
C TRP A 466 -28.45 10.11 26.84
N ASP A 467 -29.08 8.96 26.61
CA ASP A 467 -30.53 8.79 26.72
C ASP A 467 -31.02 8.87 28.17
N GLU A 468 -30.27 8.30 29.12
CA GLU A 468 -30.59 8.38 30.55
C GLU A 468 -30.51 9.83 31.08
N GLN A 469 -29.58 10.62 30.54
CA GLN A 469 -29.43 12.05 30.86
C GLN A 469 -30.46 12.94 30.14
N ALA A 470 -30.83 12.62 28.90
CA ALA A 470 -31.90 13.30 28.19
C ALA A 470 -33.27 13.09 28.86
N GLU A 471 -33.54 11.87 29.35
CA GLU A 471 -34.74 11.58 30.14
C GLU A 471 -34.74 12.29 31.51
N ALA A 472 -33.59 12.34 32.20
CA ALA A 472 -33.47 13.06 33.46
C ALA A 472 -33.75 14.57 33.29
N LEU A 473 -33.25 15.18 32.21
CA LEU A 473 -33.50 16.58 31.86
C LEU A 473 -34.97 16.85 31.47
N ALA A 474 -35.63 15.90 30.82
CA ALA A 474 -37.06 16.00 30.50
C ALA A 474 -37.93 15.93 31.78
N ARG A 475 -37.58 15.07 32.73
CA ARG A 475 -38.29 14.94 34.03
C ARG A 475 -38.13 16.20 34.90
N VAL A 476 -36.96 16.83 34.91
CA VAL A 476 -36.72 18.08 35.64
C VAL A 476 -37.46 19.26 35.04
N LYS A 477 -37.63 19.32 33.71
CA LYS A 477 -38.45 20.37 33.07
C LYS A 477 -39.95 20.19 33.31
N ALA A 478 -40.43 18.95 33.44
CA ALA A 478 -41.82 18.65 33.75
C ALA A 478 -42.19 18.88 35.23
N SER A 479 -41.22 18.89 36.16
CA SER A 479 -41.46 19.18 37.58
C SER A 479 -41.37 20.67 37.95
N VAL A 480 -41.00 21.53 36.99
CA VAL A 480 -40.82 22.98 37.17
C VAL A 480 -41.84 23.79 36.35
N ALA A 481 -42.67 23.12 35.55
CA ALA A 481 -43.90 23.66 34.97
C ALA A 481 -45.08 23.24 35.85
#